data_AF-A0A950ZQM9-F1
#
_entry.id   AF-A0A950ZQM9-F1
#
_cell.length_a   1.000
_cell.length_b   1.000
_cell.length_c   1.000
_cell.angle_alpha   90.00
_cell.angle_beta   90.00
_cell.angle_gamma   90.00
#
_symmetry.space_group_name_H-M   'P 1'
#
loop_
_entity.id
_entity.type
_entity.pdbx_description
1 polymer ?
#
loop_
_entity_poly.entity_id
_entity_poly.type
_entity_poly.pdbx_seq_one_letter_code
_entity_poly.pdbx_strand_id
1 'polypeptide(L)'
;MRSTVARASLSSGALIGPVAAPWALLLVGACVGYAFTLDRTVASERLIGILLSGVLSLFAVVALQGLNARTVRSLLLSTAVVSLLGGLWVISASGADVFRGTLGGLLQTLFRPMFGAVKLTESVDITNTRFIVGYNGLADLSLVAIFCAGAIWRDTKVAWAVVAIGLVWLVGTGARGGLTGLAAGVCAIGIFAWPRRYALLALIAAPVTVALAAAGVFDKGLEFSSTAGRLTYWTDLARLLVEYPLTGVGLGVNTANRVALQYQINPDPERIFYAHNTFVQTYLEQGPLGTLGMVLVPLMAVAAALIARRSGVS
;
A
#
# COMPACT_ATOMS: atom_id res chain seq x y z
N MET A 1 -14.43 -10.73 42.38
CA MET A 1 -14.03 -11.94 41.63
C MET A 1 -13.47 -11.52 40.27
N ARG A 2 -12.14 -11.49 40.12
CA ARG A 2 -11.48 -11.28 38.83
C ARG A 2 -11.47 -12.63 38.12
N SER A 3 -12.27 -12.78 37.07
CA SER A 3 -12.25 -14.00 36.25
C SER A 3 -10.88 -14.12 35.60
N THR A 4 -10.08 -15.07 36.08
CA THR A 4 -8.93 -15.65 35.39
C THR A 4 -9.46 -16.38 34.16
N VAL A 5 -9.81 -15.61 33.11
CA VAL A 5 -9.99 -16.17 31.77
C VAL A 5 -8.61 -16.68 31.38
N ALA A 6 -8.47 -18.01 31.37
CA ALA A 6 -7.29 -18.69 30.87
C ALA A 6 -6.97 -18.09 29.50
N ARG A 7 -5.85 -17.36 29.40
CA ARG A 7 -5.26 -17.02 28.11
C ARG A 7 -4.90 -18.37 27.49
N ALA A 8 -5.76 -18.90 26.63
CA ALA A 8 -5.38 -19.94 25.70
C ALA A 8 -4.21 -19.36 24.91
N SER A 9 -3.00 -19.75 25.30
CA SER A 9 -1.80 -19.49 24.52
C SER A 9 -2.00 -20.29 23.24
N LEU A 10 -2.44 -19.61 22.19
CA LEU A 10 -2.28 -20.14 20.84
C LEU A 10 -0.78 -20.33 20.69
N SER A 11 -0.33 -21.59 20.66
CA SER A 11 1.08 -21.90 20.42
C SER A 11 1.53 -21.11 19.20
N SER A 12 2.63 -20.37 19.31
CA SER A 12 3.10 -19.44 18.26
C SER A 12 3.14 -20.08 16.87
N GLY A 13 3.37 -21.40 16.78
CA GLY A 13 3.33 -22.17 15.53
C GLY A 13 1.98 -22.20 14.80
N ALA A 14 0.85 -22.22 15.51
CA ALA A 14 -0.49 -22.26 14.91
C ALA A 14 -0.87 -20.94 14.22
N LEU A 15 -0.22 -19.84 14.62
CA LEU A 15 -0.43 -18.50 14.07
C LEU A 15 0.52 -18.18 12.91
N ILE A 16 1.73 -18.75 12.92
CA ILE A 16 2.73 -18.48 11.89
C ILE A 16 2.29 -19.03 10.53
N GLY A 17 1.70 -20.22 10.46
CA GLY A 17 1.28 -20.83 9.18
C GLY A 17 0.31 -19.94 8.36
N PRO A 18 -0.85 -19.54 8.92
CA PRO A 18 -1.81 -18.68 8.22
C PRO A 18 -1.27 -17.29 7.87
N VAL A 19 -0.32 -16.77 8.66
CA VAL A 19 0.33 -15.47 8.44
C VAL A 19 1.46 -15.57 7.41
N ALA A 20 2.17 -16.70 7.35
CA ALA A 20 3.24 -16.94 6.40
C ALA A 20 2.73 -17.33 5.02
N ALA A 21 1.58 -18.01 4.93
CA ALA A 21 1.08 -18.52 3.66
C ALA A 21 0.89 -17.44 2.57
N PRO A 22 0.30 -16.25 2.83
CA PRO A 22 0.18 -15.21 1.81
C PRO A 22 1.54 -14.71 1.30
N TRP A 23 2.52 -14.55 2.19
CA TRP A 23 3.87 -14.16 1.81
C TRP A 23 4.62 -15.25 1.08
N ALA A 24 4.43 -16.51 1.47
CA ALA A 24 5.01 -17.64 0.76
C ALA A 24 4.47 -17.71 -0.67
N LEU A 25 3.16 -17.52 -0.87
CA LEU A 25 2.55 -17.46 -2.20
C LEU A 25 3.10 -16.29 -3.03
N LEU A 26 3.21 -15.10 -2.41
CA LEU A 26 3.76 -13.91 -3.07
C LEU A 26 5.22 -14.13 -3.48
N LEU A 27 6.04 -14.71 -2.59
CA LEU A 27 7.45 -14.99 -2.84
C LEU A 27 7.63 -16.08 -3.90
N VAL A 28 6.84 -17.16 -3.84
CA VAL A 28 6.87 -18.22 -4.87
C VAL A 28 6.48 -17.63 -6.23
N GLY A 29 5.42 -16.81 -6.30
CA GLY A 29 5.06 -16.09 -7.52
C GLY A 29 6.18 -15.18 -8.02
N ALA A 30 6.82 -14.42 -7.12
CA ALA A 30 7.96 -13.58 -7.47
C ALA A 30 9.16 -14.38 -7.98
N CYS A 31 9.46 -15.55 -7.39
CA CYS A 31 10.51 -16.46 -7.87
C CYS A 31 10.19 -17.03 -9.25
N VAL A 32 8.93 -17.42 -9.50
CA VAL A 32 8.47 -17.84 -10.84
C VAL A 32 8.67 -16.70 -11.82
N GLY A 33 8.14 -15.51 -11.52
CA GLY A 33 8.29 -14.32 -12.36
C GLY A 33 9.75 -13.94 -12.61
N TYR A 34 10.62 -14.07 -11.61
CA TYR A 34 12.06 -13.81 -11.73
C TYR A 34 12.71 -14.70 -12.79
N ALA A 35 12.31 -15.96 -12.91
CA ALA A 35 12.86 -16.88 -13.92
C ALA A 35 12.57 -16.43 -15.37
N PHE A 36 11.53 -15.62 -15.57
CA PHE A 36 11.10 -15.12 -16.88
C PHE A 36 11.36 -13.62 -17.06
N THR A 37 12.16 -13.00 -16.19
CA THR A 37 12.42 -11.56 -16.29
C THR A 37 13.25 -11.18 -17.52
N LEU A 38 12.91 -10.02 -18.10
CA LEU A 38 13.70 -9.35 -19.14
C LEU A 38 14.78 -8.41 -18.57
N ASP A 39 14.81 -8.19 -17.25
CA ASP A 39 15.78 -7.33 -16.55
C ASP A 39 16.11 -7.94 -15.18
N ARG A 40 17.22 -8.67 -15.11
CA ARG A 40 17.63 -9.38 -13.88
C ARG A 40 17.97 -8.44 -12.73
N THR A 41 18.49 -7.26 -13.01
CA THR A 41 18.89 -6.29 -11.98
C THR A 41 17.63 -5.81 -11.27
N VAL A 42 16.67 -5.27 -12.02
CA VAL A 42 15.40 -4.78 -11.46
C VAL A 42 14.59 -5.92 -10.83
N ALA A 43 14.56 -7.10 -11.43
CA ALA A 43 13.88 -8.25 -10.84
C ALA A 43 14.50 -8.68 -9.51
N SER A 44 15.82 -8.58 -9.38
CA SER A 44 16.52 -8.91 -8.12
C SER A 44 16.19 -7.92 -7.01
N GLU A 45 16.14 -6.62 -7.33
CA GLU A 45 15.72 -5.57 -6.39
C GLU A 45 14.30 -5.83 -5.89
N ARG A 46 13.37 -6.14 -6.79
CA ARG A 46 11.97 -6.43 -6.42
C ARG A 46 11.84 -7.71 -5.62
N LEU A 47 12.55 -8.77 -5.99
CA LEU A 47 12.53 -10.04 -5.26
C LEU A 47 13.06 -9.86 -3.83
N ILE A 48 14.17 -9.11 -3.67
CA ILE A 48 14.71 -8.75 -2.35
C ILE A 48 13.70 -7.91 -1.58
N GLY A 49 13.05 -6.93 -2.21
CA GLY A 49 12.01 -6.11 -1.58
C GLY A 49 10.83 -6.93 -1.05
N ILE A 50 10.33 -7.88 -1.84
CA ILE A 50 9.25 -8.81 -1.45
C ILE A 50 9.71 -9.70 -0.29
N LEU A 51 10.91 -10.28 -0.39
CA LEU A 51 11.48 -11.14 0.65
C LEU A 51 11.63 -10.39 1.98
N LEU A 52 12.27 -9.21 1.95
CA LEU A 52 12.49 -8.39 3.15
C LEU A 52 11.15 -7.94 3.76
N SER A 53 10.17 -7.56 2.95
CA SER A 53 8.83 -7.19 3.44
C SER A 53 8.12 -8.37 4.11
N GLY A 54 8.25 -9.58 3.54
CA GLY A 54 7.73 -10.80 4.13
C GLY A 54 8.40 -11.15 5.46
N VAL A 55 9.73 -11.09 5.51
CA VAL A 55 10.49 -11.34 6.74
C VAL A 55 10.14 -10.32 7.83
N LEU A 56 10.11 -9.03 7.50
CA LEU A 56 9.79 -7.96 8.45
C LEU A 56 8.36 -8.07 8.98
N SER A 57 7.40 -8.39 8.11
CA SER A 57 6.00 -8.54 8.54
C SER A 57 5.81 -9.78 9.43
N LEU A 58 6.43 -10.92 9.09
CA LEU A 58 6.39 -12.12 9.92
C LEU A 58 7.08 -11.90 11.26
N PHE A 59 8.26 -11.27 11.23
CA PHE A 59 8.96 -10.86 12.44
C PHE A 59 8.10 -9.91 13.28
N ALA A 60 7.43 -8.94 12.68
CA ALA A 60 6.52 -8.05 13.40
C ALA A 60 5.38 -8.83 14.07
N VAL A 61 4.73 -9.77 13.37
CA VAL A 61 3.65 -10.58 13.97
C VAL A 61 4.15 -11.41 15.15
N VAL A 62 5.34 -12.01 15.07
CA VAL A 62 5.90 -12.82 16.15
C VAL A 62 6.40 -11.94 17.30
N ALA A 63 7.20 -10.92 17.00
CA ALA A 63 7.79 -10.03 17.99
C ALA A 63 6.72 -9.30 18.80
N LEU A 64 5.67 -8.78 18.15
CA LEU A 64 4.60 -8.06 18.82
C LEU A 64 3.84 -8.90 19.87
N GLN A 65 3.88 -10.24 19.79
CA GLN A 65 3.23 -11.11 20.79
C GLN A 65 3.96 -11.12 22.14
N GLY A 66 5.28 -10.92 22.15
CA GLY A 66 6.12 -10.95 23.35
C GLY A 66 6.43 -9.58 23.94
N LEU A 67 6.13 -8.50 23.22
CA LEU A 67 6.45 -7.14 23.63
C LEU A 67 5.43 -6.58 24.63
N ASN A 68 5.92 -5.81 25.59
CA ASN A 68 5.04 -5.06 26.48
C ASN A 68 4.37 -3.89 25.73
N ALA A 69 3.25 -3.40 26.26
CA ALA A 69 2.46 -2.34 25.63
C ALA A 69 3.25 -1.04 25.39
N ARG A 70 4.21 -0.72 26.28
CA ARG A 70 5.07 0.47 26.13
C ARG A 70 5.98 0.34 24.89
N THR A 71 6.60 -0.81 24.68
CA THR A 71 7.46 -1.06 23.52
C THR A 71 6.65 -1.07 22.23
N VAL A 72 5.49 -1.74 22.20
CA VAL A 72 4.60 -1.73 21.03
C VAL A 72 4.21 -0.30 20.66
N ARG A 73 3.81 0.52 21.65
CA ARG A 73 3.48 1.93 21.44
C ARG A 73 4.67 2.72 20.88
N SER A 74 5.87 2.51 21.42
CA SER A 74 7.07 3.17 20.91
C SER A 74 7.34 2.79 19.47
N LEU A 75 7.22 1.51 19.11
CA LEU A 75 7.42 1.04 17.73
C LEU A 75 6.39 1.66 16.79
N LEU A 76 5.11 1.65 17.12
CA LEU A 76 4.06 2.25 16.31
C LEU A 76 4.31 3.75 16.09
N LEU A 77 4.66 4.49 17.14
CA LEU A 77 4.95 5.91 17.02
C LEU A 77 6.22 6.15 16.18
N SER A 78 7.29 5.40 16.41
CA SER A 78 8.53 5.49 15.64
C SER A 78 8.30 5.17 14.17
N THR A 79 7.55 4.11 13.84
CA THR A 79 7.17 3.78 12.47
C THR A 79 6.35 4.89 11.82
N ALA A 80 5.40 5.48 12.55
CA ALA A 80 4.60 6.58 12.03
C ALA A 80 5.45 7.83 11.72
N VAL A 81 6.39 8.17 12.62
CA VAL A 81 7.34 9.29 12.43
C VAL A 81 8.29 9.02 11.26
N VAL A 82 8.88 7.83 11.20
CA VAL A 82 9.75 7.41 10.09
C VAL A 82 8.99 7.48 8.76
N SER A 83 7.71 7.11 8.74
CA SER A 83 6.88 7.23 7.56
C SER A 83 6.67 8.68 7.12
N LEU A 84 6.42 9.60 8.05
CA LEU A 84 6.35 11.04 7.73
C LEU A 84 7.68 11.61 7.24
N LEU A 85 8.80 11.19 7.83
CA LEU A 85 10.13 11.58 7.35
C LEU A 85 10.41 11.04 5.94
N GLY A 86 9.99 9.81 5.65
CA GLY A 86 9.97 9.26 4.29
C GLY A 86 9.10 10.10 3.35
N GLY A 87 7.96 10.59 3.83
CA GLY A 87 7.10 11.50 3.06
C GLY A 87 7.79 12.83 2.72
N LEU A 88 8.54 13.41 3.66
CA LEU A 88 9.38 14.58 3.38
C LEU A 88 10.46 14.27 2.34
N TRP A 89 11.06 13.08 2.41
CA TRP A 89 12.02 12.64 1.41
C TRP A 89 11.37 12.53 0.02
N VAL A 90 10.17 11.92 -0.07
CA VAL A 90 9.40 11.84 -1.33
C VAL A 90 9.08 13.23 -1.86
N ILE A 91 8.62 14.16 -1.01
CA ILE A 91 8.37 15.56 -1.38
C ILE A 91 9.65 16.21 -1.92
N SER A 92 10.79 15.96 -1.29
CA SER A 92 12.09 16.54 -1.67
C SER A 92 12.66 15.94 -2.96
N ALA A 93 12.35 14.68 -3.24
CA ALA A 93 12.73 13.95 -4.44
C ALA A 93 11.78 14.19 -5.62
N SER A 94 10.59 14.74 -5.35
CA SER A 94 9.55 15.00 -6.35
C SER A 94 9.44 16.50 -6.67
N GLY A 95 8.64 16.82 -7.69
CA GLY A 95 8.28 18.19 -8.02
C GLY A 95 6.93 18.61 -7.43
N ALA A 96 6.40 19.72 -7.94
CA ALA A 96 5.09 20.25 -7.54
C ALA A 96 3.92 19.28 -7.84
N ASP A 97 4.13 18.30 -8.72
CA ASP A 97 3.17 17.29 -9.15
C ASP A 97 2.80 16.26 -8.07
N VAL A 98 3.57 16.21 -6.97
CA VAL A 98 3.28 15.39 -5.78
C VAL A 98 1.98 15.80 -5.06
N PHE A 99 1.59 17.07 -5.20
CA PHE A 99 0.40 17.64 -4.59
C PHE A 99 -0.60 18.10 -5.65
N ARG A 100 -1.91 17.93 -5.39
CA ARG A 100 -2.98 18.15 -6.38
C ARG A 100 -4.24 18.74 -5.74
N GLY A 101 -5.02 19.48 -6.54
CA GLY A 101 -6.26 20.14 -6.08
C GLY A 101 -6.02 21.33 -5.16
N THR A 102 -7.09 21.86 -4.57
CA THR A 102 -7.04 23.10 -3.77
C THR A 102 -6.12 22.99 -2.55
N LEU A 103 -6.27 21.93 -1.75
CA LEU A 103 -5.36 21.68 -0.62
C LEU A 103 -3.93 21.42 -1.10
N GLY A 104 -3.79 20.70 -2.23
CA GLY A 104 -2.50 20.49 -2.86
C GLY A 104 -1.78 21.78 -3.23
N GLY A 105 -2.48 22.78 -3.79
CA GLY A 105 -1.88 24.07 -4.14
C GLY A 105 -1.31 24.84 -2.93
N LEU A 106 -1.98 24.76 -1.78
CA LEU A 106 -1.46 25.32 -0.51
C LEU A 106 -0.18 24.60 -0.08
N LEU A 107 -0.19 23.26 -0.14
CA LEU A 107 0.98 22.45 0.20
C LEU A 107 2.12 22.64 -0.79
N GLN A 108 1.85 22.83 -2.08
CA GLN A 108 2.87 23.18 -3.07
C GLN A 108 3.58 24.47 -2.70
N THR A 109 2.82 25.48 -2.27
CA THR A 109 3.39 26.77 -1.85
C THR A 109 4.27 26.59 -0.61
N LEU A 110 3.79 25.83 0.38
CA LEU A 110 4.51 25.55 1.62
C LEU A 110 5.82 24.77 1.38
N PHE A 111 5.77 23.74 0.53
CA PHE A 111 6.89 22.83 0.28
C PHE A 111 7.77 23.20 -0.92
N ARG A 112 7.46 24.30 -1.61
CA ARG A 112 8.24 24.79 -2.77
C ARG A 112 9.75 24.82 -2.55
N PRO A 113 10.29 25.24 -1.39
CA PRO A 113 11.73 25.25 -1.16
C PRO A 113 12.40 23.87 -1.11
N MET A 114 11.61 22.80 -0.91
CA MET A 114 12.12 21.43 -0.79
C MET A 114 12.14 20.68 -2.11
N PHE A 115 11.34 21.09 -3.10
CA PHE A 115 11.24 20.35 -4.37
C PHE A 115 12.59 20.25 -5.09
N GLY A 116 12.94 19.03 -5.49
CA GLY A 116 14.21 18.73 -6.17
C GLY A 116 15.45 18.87 -5.29
N ALA A 117 15.32 19.05 -3.98
CA ALA A 117 16.46 19.06 -3.05
C ALA A 117 17.19 17.70 -3.01
N VAL A 118 16.46 16.61 -3.25
CA VAL A 118 17.04 15.26 -3.44
C VAL A 118 17.15 14.99 -4.94
N LYS A 119 18.39 14.78 -5.42
CA LYS A 119 18.64 14.43 -6.83
C LYS A 119 18.48 12.93 -7.03
N LEU A 120 17.51 12.56 -7.87
CA LEU A 120 17.34 11.20 -8.36
C LEU A 120 18.32 10.96 -9.52
N THR A 121 18.85 9.74 -9.60
CA THR A 121 19.75 9.32 -10.70
C THR A 121 19.00 9.08 -12.01
N GLU A 122 17.69 8.84 -11.92
CA GLU A 122 16.79 8.58 -13.04
C GLU A 122 15.61 9.56 -12.99
N SER A 123 14.79 9.61 -14.05
CA SER A 123 13.57 10.43 -14.03
C SER A 123 12.64 10.00 -12.89
N VAL A 124 11.79 10.92 -12.44
CA VAL A 124 10.79 10.61 -11.40
C VAL A 124 9.89 9.47 -11.86
N ASP A 125 9.53 9.38 -13.13
CA ASP A 125 8.67 8.30 -13.65
C ASP A 125 9.33 6.93 -13.54
N ILE A 126 10.61 6.80 -13.93
CA ILE A 126 11.35 5.55 -13.80
C ILE A 126 11.59 5.24 -12.32
N THR A 127 11.95 6.25 -11.52
CA THR A 127 12.13 6.07 -10.08
C THR A 127 10.83 5.58 -9.44
N ASN A 128 9.69 6.17 -9.78
CA ASN A 128 8.35 5.84 -9.27
C ASN A 128 7.95 4.39 -9.53
N THR A 129 8.49 3.79 -10.60
CA THR A 129 8.28 2.37 -10.87
C THR A 129 9.14 1.43 -10.01
N ARG A 130 10.32 1.88 -9.54
CA ARG A 130 11.21 1.11 -8.66
C ARG A 130 10.91 1.33 -7.18
N PHE A 131 10.77 2.59 -6.81
CA PHE A 131 10.42 3.09 -5.48
C PHE A 131 9.18 3.95 -5.68
N ILE A 132 8.07 3.67 -5.00
CA ILE A 132 6.87 4.49 -5.17
C ILE A 132 7.20 5.93 -4.72
N VAL A 133 7.45 6.83 -5.68
CA VAL A 133 7.91 8.21 -5.48
C VAL A 133 6.93 9.12 -6.22
N GLY A 134 6.59 10.25 -5.62
CA GLY A 134 5.51 11.12 -6.08
C GLY A 134 4.22 10.90 -5.30
N TYR A 135 3.09 11.31 -5.87
CA TYR A 135 1.85 11.47 -5.12
C TYR A 135 1.29 10.15 -4.54
N ASN A 136 1.48 9.01 -5.22
CA ASN A 136 1.07 7.70 -4.68
C ASN A 136 1.98 7.26 -3.52
N GLY A 137 3.29 7.46 -3.63
CA GLY A 137 4.24 7.08 -2.58
C GLY A 137 4.03 7.88 -1.31
N LEU A 138 3.79 9.19 -1.47
CA LEU A 138 3.41 10.05 -0.36
C LEU A 138 2.08 9.63 0.27
N ALA A 139 1.12 9.18 -0.53
CA ALA A 139 -0.15 8.65 -0.02
C ALA A 139 0.04 7.36 0.79
N ASP A 140 0.86 6.42 0.30
CA ASP A 140 1.15 5.15 1.00
C ASP A 140 1.84 5.39 2.35
N LEU A 141 2.85 6.27 2.37
CA LEU A 141 3.53 6.66 3.61
C LEU A 141 2.59 7.40 4.58
N SER A 142 1.66 8.21 4.05
CA SER A 142 0.62 8.85 4.86
C SER A 142 -0.32 7.82 5.50
N LEU A 143 -0.72 6.78 4.76
CA LEU A 143 -1.53 5.68 5.30
C LEU A 143 -0.82 4.95 6.44
N VAL A 144 0.45 4.61 6.26
CA VAL A 144 1.25 3.96 7.31
C VAL A 144 1.30 4.85 8.56
N ALA A 145 1.54 6.15 8.42
CA ALA A 145 1.54 7.10 9.53
C ALA A 145 0.18 7.16 10.23
N ILE A 146 -0.92 7.28 9.47
CA ILE A 146 -2.28 7.37 9.99
C ILE A 146 -2.64 6.09 10.77
N PHE A 147 -2.39 4.89 10.22
CA PHE A 147 -2.77 3.65 10.89
C PHE A 147 -1.91 3.37 12.12
N CYS A 148 -0.59 3.62 12.05
CA CYS A 148 0.30 3.38 13.19
C CYS A 148 0.01 4.36 14.35
N ALA A 149 -0.11 5.66 14.07
CA ALA A 149 -0.44 6.65 15.09
C ALA A 149 -1.91 6.53 15.54
N GLY A 150 -2.81 6.23 14.62
CA GLY A 150 -4.23 5.98 14.88
C GLY A 150 -4.47 4.78 15.80
N ALA A 151 -3.58 3.79 15.83
CA ALA A 151 -3.66 2.69 16.78
C ALA A 151 -3.39 3.13 18.25
N ILE A 152 -2.71 4.25 18.47
CA ILE A 152 -2.29 4.74 19.80
C ILE A 152 -2.82 6.17 20.10
N TRP A 153 -3.84 6.62 19.37
CA TRP A 153 -4.38 7.98 19.41
C TRP A 153 -4.84 8.47 20.80
N ARG A 154 -5.25 7.54 21.67
CA ARG A 154 -5.71 7.86 23.04
C ARG A 154 -4.55 8.07 24.02
N ASP A 155 -3.36 7.58 23.67
CA ASP A 155 -2.25 7.48 24.61
C ASP A 155 -1.31 8.69 24.55
N THR A 156 -1.36 9.46 23.46
CA THR A 156 -0.48 10.62 23.25
C THR A 156 -1.07 11.65 22.30
N LYS A 157 -0.89 12.93 22.65
CA LYS A 157 -1.21 14.06 21.78
C LYS A 157 -0.35 14.07 20.49
N VAL A 158 0.84 13.48 20.54
CA VAL A 158 1.72 13.36 19.36
C VAL A 158 1.08 12.51 18.28
N ALA A 159 0.35 11.46 18.65
CA ALA A 159 -0.33 10.60 17.68
C ALA A 159 -1.40 11.37 16.90
N TRP A 160 -2.12 12.27 17.55
CA TRP A 160 -3.06 13.17 16.88
C TRP A 160 -2.40 14.08 15.87
N ALA A 161 -1.26 14.68 16.22
CA ALA A 161 -0.50 15.52 15.31
C ALA A 161 -0.03 14.72 14.08
N VAL A 162 0.47 13.49 14.29
CA VAL A 162 0.91 12.61 13.21
C VAL A 162 -0.25 12.20 12.29
N VAL A 163 -1.41 11.82 12.86
CA VAL A 163 -2.61 11.52 12.07
C VAL A 163 -3.07 12.74 11.28
N ALA A 164 -3.10 13.93 11.90
CA ALA A 164 -3.51 15.16 11.22
C ALA A 164 -2.58 15.52 10.05
N ILE A 165 -1.26 15.46 10.25
CA ILE A 165 -0.27 15.70 9.19
C ILE A 165 -0.44 14.67 8.06
N GLY A 166 -0.56 13.38 8.40
CA GLY A 166 -0.77 12.32 7.42
C GLY A 166 -2.06 12.52 6.61
N LEU A 167 -3.16 12.92 7.26
CA LEU A 167 -4.42 13.21 6.56
C LEU A 167 -4.31 14.41 5.62
N VAL A 168 -3.67 15.50 6.06
CA VAL A 168 -3.45 16.69 5.24
C VAL A 168 -2.62 16.35 4.01
N TRP A 169 -1.54 15.58 4.17
CA TRP A 169 -0.72 15.15 3.04
C TRP A 169 -1.47 14.20 2.13
N LEU A 170 -2.17 13.19 2.67
CA LEU A 170 -2.95 12.24 1.88
C LEU A 170 -4.01 12.94 1.03
N VAL A 171 -4.82 13.83 1.62
CA VAL A 171 -5.81 14.61 0.86
C VAL A 171 -5.11 15.52 -0.14
N GLY A 172 -4.02 16.16 0.27
CA GLY A 172 -3.19 17.03 -0.57
C GLY A 172 -2.58 16.33 -1.79
N THR A 173 -2.34 15.02 -1.74
CA THR A 173 -1.84 14.26 -2.90
C THR A 173 -2.90 14.10 -4.01
N GLY A 174 -4.19 14.19 -3.67
CA GLY A 174 -5.28 13.79 -4.55
C GLY A 174 -5.25 12.32 -4.99
N ALA A 175 -4.51 11.46 -4.28
CA ALA A 175 -4.39 10.04 -4.59
C ALA A 175 -5.68 9.29 -4.22
N ARG A 176 -6.55 9.05 -5.21
CA ARG A 176 -7.81 8.30 -5.05
C ARG A 176 -7.61 6.91 -4.44
N GLY A 177 -6.54 6.22 -4.85
CA GLY A 177 -6.16 4.91 -4.28
C GLY A 177 -5.85 5.00 -2.79
N GLY A 178 -5.12 6.03 -2.36
CA GLY A 178 -4.83 6.26 -0.95
C GLY A 178 -6.08 6.57 -0.12
N LEU A 179 -6.98 7.43 -0.61
CA LEU A 179 -8.23 7.76 0.08
C LEU A 179 -9.17 6.55 0.22
N THR A 180 -9.30 5.76 -0.85
CA THR A 180 -10.09 4.51 -0.82
C THR A 180 -9.44 3.46 0.07
N GLY A 181 -8.10 3.37 0.08
CA GLY A 181 -7.34 2.55 1.01
C GLY A 181 -7.56 2.92 2.47
N LEU A 182 -7.58 4.23 2.80
CA LEU A 182 -7.94 4.72 4.14
C LEU A 182 -9.36 4.27 4.51
N ALA A 183 -10.34 4.49 3.63
CA ALA A 183 -11.73 4.11 3.85
C ALA A 183 -11.87 2.61 4.12
N ALA A 184 -11.24 1.78 3.29
CA ALA A 184 -11.27 0.33 3.40
C ALA A 184 -10.58 -0.16 4.69
N GLY A 185 -9.42 0.41 5.05
CA GLY A 185 -8.72 0.07 6.29
C GLY A 185 -9.51 0.46 7.53
N VAL A 186 -10.13 1.65 7.56
CA VAL A 186 -11.02 2.08 8.65
C VAL A 186 -12.26 1.18 8.74
N CYS A 187 -12.85 0.75 7.62
CA CYS A 187 -13.92 -0.26 7.62
C CYS A 187 -13.46 -1.56 8.26
N ALA A 188 -12.34 -2.11 7.77
CA ALA A 188 -11.84 -3.41 8.21
C ALA A 188 -11.52 -3.38 9.72
N ILE A 189 -10.81 -2.36 10.18
CA ILE A 189 -10.52 -2.16 11.62
C ILE A 189 -11.82 -1.94 12.40
N GLY A 190 -12.75 -1.14 11.87
CA GLY A 190 -13.99 -0.83 12.55
C GLY A 190 -14.94 -2.02 12.72
N ILE A 191 -15.03 -2.88 11.71
CA ILE A 191 -15.84 -4.10 11.72
C ILE A 191 -15.20 -5.17 12.61
N PHE A 192 -13.89 -5.39 12.47
CA PHE A 192 -13.22 -6.55 13.06
C PHE A 192 -12.54 -6.25 14.40
N ALA A 193 -11.96 -5.06 14.57
CA ALA A 193 -11.12 -4.72 15.71
C ALA A 193 -11.78 -3.78 16.75
N TRP A 194 -12.63 -2.83 16.33
CA TRP A 194 -13.24 -1.90 17.29
C TRP A 194 -14.37 -2.53 18.13
N PRO A 195 -14.57 -2.05 19.37
CA PRO A 195 -15.77 -2.32 20.15
C PRO A 195 -17.04 -1.98 19.35
N ARG A 196 -18.08 -2.83 19.41
CA ARG A 196 -19.33 -2.71 18.62
C ARG A 196 -19.96 -1.30 18.62
N ARG A 197 -19.79 -0.54 19.71
CA ARG A 197 -20.27 0.85 19.82
C ARG A 197 -19.64 1.82 18.81
N TYR A 198 -18.49 1.50 18.23
CA TYR A 198 -17.82 2.32 17.21
C TYR A 198 -17.95 1.73 15.80
N ALA A 199 -18.61 0.58 15.63
CA ALA A 199 -18.89 0.03 14.31
C ALA A 199 -19.76 0.98 13.46
N LEU A 200 -20.65 1.75 14.11
CA LEU A 200 -21.46 2.77 13.44
C LEU A 200 -20.60 3.93 12.90
N LEU A 201 -19.53 4.31 13.61
CA LEU A 201 -18.58 5.31 13.11
C LEU A 201 -17.82 4.81 11.88
N ALA A 202 -17.47 3.53 11.83
CA ALA A 202 -16.88 2.94 10.64
C ALA A 202 -17.87 2.91 9.46
N LEU A 203 -19.15 2.66 9.75
CA LEU A 203 -20.24 2.70 8.77
C LEU A 203 -20.51 4.11 8.22
N ILE A 204 -20.13 5.18 8.93
CA ILE A 204 -20.27 6.58 8.51
C ILE A 204 -18.98 7.11 7.88
N ALA A 205 -17.83 6.85 8.49
CA ALA A 205 -16.52 7.31 8.03
C ALA A 205 -16.19 6.79 6.64
N ALA A 206 -16.60 5.55 6.32
CA ALA A 206 -16.36 4.96 5.02
C ALA A 206 -17.16 5.62 3.89
N PRO A 207 -18.49 5.80 3.98
CA PRO A 207 -19.25 6.60 3.02
C PRO A 207 -18.72 8.03 2.89
N VAL A 208 -18.32 8.68 3.99
CA VAL A 208 -17.75 10.04 3.93
C VAL A 208 -16.42 10.04 3.17
N THR A 209 -15.55 9.07 3.41
CA THR A 209 -14.26 8.99 2.71
C THR A 209 -14.47 8.62 1.24
N VAL A 210 -15.44 7.76 0.93
CA VAL A 210 -15.88 7.48 -0.45
C VAL A 210 -16.48 8.73 -1.10
N ALA A 211 -17.29 9.50 -0.38
CA ALA A 211 -17.89 10.73 -0.87
C ALA A 211 -16.84 11.83 -1.11
N LEU A 212 -15.81 11.93 -0.26
CA LEU A 212 -14.68 12.83 -0.48
C LEU A 212 -13.81 12.39 -1.66
N ALA A 213 -13.56 11.08 -1.78
CA ALA A 213 -12.89 10.53 -2.96
C ALA A 213 -13.70 10.78 -4.25
N ALA A 214 -15.04 10.69 -4.17
CA ALA A 214 -15.96 10.99 -5.27
C ALA A 214 -16.06 12.49 -5.55
N ALA A 215 -16.04 13.37 -4.55
CA ALA A 215 -15.99 14.81 -4.73
C ALA A 215 -14.72 15.23 -5.49
N GLY A 216 -13.57 14.62 -5.17
CA GLY A 216 -12.34 14.77 -5.96
C GLY A 216 -12.40 14.19 -7.38
N VAL A 217 -13.35 13.28 -7.66
CA VAL A 217 -13.67 12.82 -9.03
C VAL A 217 -14.51 13.86 -9.76
N PHE A 218 -15.48 14.50 -9.10
CA PHE A 218 -16.31 15.54 -9.71
C PHE A 218 -15.53 16.82 -10.01
N ASP A 219 -14.55 17.17 -9.17
CA ASP A 219 -13.70 18.36 -9.33
C ASP A 219 -12.77 18.29 -10.56
N LYS A 220 -12.53 17.08 -11.10
CA LYS A 220 -11.73 16.86 -12.32
C LYS A 220 -12.58 16.61 -13.57
N GLY A 221 -13.91 16.77 -13.46
CA GLY A 221 -14.84 16.30 -14.46
C GLY A 221 -14.85 14.76 -14.52
N LEU A 222 -15.96 14.20 -15.01
CA LEU A 222 -15.97 12.81 -15.42
C LEU A 222 -15.04 12.68 -16.63
N GLU A 223 -13.73 12.61 -16.42
CA GLU A 223 -12.79 12.12 -17.43
C GLU A 223 -13.08 10.63 -17.63
N PHE A 224 -14.21 10.35 -18.28
CA PHE A 224 -14.53 9.07 -18.91
C PHE A 224 -13.35 8.61 -19.78
N SER A 225 -12.57 9.55 -20.33
CA SER A 225 -11.29 9.32 -21.02
C SER A 225 -10.26 8.52 -20.19
N SER A 226 -10.08 8.82 -18.89
CA SER A 226 -9.07 8.15 -18.05
C SER A 226 -9.49 6.72 -17.65
N THR A 227 -10.78 6.49 -17.38
CA THR A 227 -11.27 5.16 -16.96
C THR A 227 -11.54 4.25 -18.16
N ALA A 228 -12.14 4.78 -19.24
CA ALA A 228 -12.32 4.02 -20.48
C ALA A 228 -10.98 3.68 -21.12
N GLY A 229 -10.01 4.61 -21.12
CA GLY A 229 -8.64 4.33 -21.56
C GLY A 229 -7.99 3.19 -20.76
N ARG A 230 -8.16 3.18 -19.43
CA ARG A 230 -7.68 2.08 -18.57
C ARG A 230 -8.38 0.75 -18.84
N LEU A 231 -9.67 0.76 -19.15
CA LEU A 231 -10.41 -0.47 -19.46
C LEU A 231 -9.87 -1.13 -20.73
N THR A 232 -9.59 -0.32 -21.76
CA THR A 232 -8.92 -0.78 -22.98
C THR A 232 -7.54 -1.36 -22.63
N TYR A 233 -6.72 -0.66 -21.84
CA TYR A 233 -5.40 -1.16 -21.42
C TYR A 233 -5.47 -2.47 -20.65
N TRP A 234 -6.44 -2.63 -19.75
CA TRP A 234 -6.59 -3.87 -18.99
C TRP A 234 -7.04 -5.02 -19.87
N THR A 235 -7.92 -4.76 -20.84
CA THR A 235 -8.36 -5.77 -21.81
C THR A 235 -7.20 -6.21 -22.69
N ASP A 236 -6.39 -5.26 -23.11
CA ASP A 236 -5.20 -5.46 -23.93
C ASP A 236 -4.12 -6.25 -23.18
N LEU A 237 -3.79 -5.85 -21.94
CA LEU A 237 -2.87 -6.58 -21.08
C LEU A 237 -3.42 -7.93 -20.63
N ALA A 238 -4.74 -8.09 -20.53
CA ALA A 238 -5.36 -9.38 -20.23
C ALA A 238 -5.13 -10.43 -21.34
N ARG A 239 -4.86 -10.01 -22.58
CA ARG A 239 -4.49 -10.94 -23.67
C ARG A 239 -3.18 -11.66 -23.35
N LEU A 240 -2.21 -10.98 -22.73
CA LEU A 240 -0.98 -11.59 -22.25
C LEU A 240 -1.24 -12.64 -21.16
N LEU A 241 -2.35 -12.54 -20.42
CA LEU A 241 -2.72 -13.56 -19.43
C LEU A 241 -3.19 -14.87 -20.09
N VAL A 242 -3.67 -14.80 -21.33
CA VAL A 242 -4.03 -16.00 -22.11
C VAL A 242 -2.78 -16.73 -22.58
N GLU A 243 -1.74 -15.99 -22.98
CA GLU A 243 -0.49 -16.55 -23.46
C GLU A 243 0.45 -16.99 -22.33
N TYR A 244 0.44 -16.27 -21.21
CA TYR A 244 1.29 -16.54 -20.04
C TYR A 244 0.47 -16.81 -18.77
N PRO A 245 -0.43 -17.80 -18.77
CA PRO A 245 -1.42 -17.99 -17.70
C PRO A 245 -0.80 -18.42 -16.37
N LEU A 246 0.35 -19.09 -16.37
CA LEU A 246 0.95 -19.66 -15.15
C LEU A 246 2.13 -18.86 -14.60
N THR A 247 2.85 -18.16 -15.46
CA THR A 247 4.10 -17.49 -15.11
C THR A 247 3.98 -15.98 -15.09
N GLY A 248 2.95 -15.45 -15.78
CA GLY A 248 3.00 -14.08 -16.27
C GLY A 248 4.14 -13.89 -17.27
N VAL A 249 4.39 -12.63 -17.61
CA VAL A 249 5.40 -12.15 -18.54
C VAL A 249 6.75 -11.85 -17.87
N GLY A 250 6.84 -11.98 -16.54
CA GLY A 250 8.08 -11.93 -15.79
C GLY A 250 8.20 -10.72 -14.85
N LEU A 251 8.92 -10.91 -13.75
CA LEU A 251 9.07 -9.91 -12.69
C LEU A 251 9.91 -8.74 -13.18
N GLY A 252 9.43 -7.51 -13.04
CA GLY A 252 10.20 -6.33 -13.38
C GLY A 252 9.32 -5.10 -13.54
N VAL A 253 9.95 -3.95 -13.71
CA VAL A 253 9.26 -2.65 -13.77
C VAL A 253 8.51 -2.43 -15.08
N ASN A 254 9.12 -2.79 -16.21
CA ASN A 254 8.61 -2.51 -17.54
C ASN A 254 8.39 -3.79 -18.36
N THR A 255 8.48 -4.96 -17.73
CA THR A 255 8.47 -6.25 -18.42
C THR A 255 7.16 -6.46 -19.19
N ALA A 256 6.03 -6.17 -18.55
CA ALA A 256 4.72 -6.33 -19.18
C ALA A 256 4.50 -5.42 -20.38
N ASN A 257 4.96 -4.17 -20.32
CA ASN A 257 4.89 -3.26 -21.46
C ASN A 257 5.84 -3.71 -22.59
N ARG A 258 7.08 -4.10 -22.28
CA ARG A 258 8.03 -4.60 -23.28
C ARG A 258 7.48 -5.81 -24.05
N VAL A 259 6.80 -6.72 -23.35
CA VAL A 259 6.13 -7.86 -23.99
C VAL A 259 4.89 -7.39 -24.76
N ALA A 260 4.05 -6.51 -24.20
CA ALA A 260 2.88 -5.96 -24.91
C ALA A 260 3.26 -5.30 -26.25
N LEU A 261 4.39 -4.57 -26.29
CA LEU A 261 4.92 -3.95 -27.51
C LEU A 261 5.31 -4.99 -28.58
N GLN A 262 5.78 -6.18 -28.19
CA GLN A 262 6.08 -7.26 -29.14
C GLN A 262 4.82 -7.79 -29.82
N TYR A 263 3.69 -7.82 -29.09
CA TYR A 263 2.39 -8.23 -29.61
C TYR A 263 1.62 -7.10 -30.29
N GLN A 264 2.22 -5.93 -30.46
CA GLN A 264 1.57 -4.72 -31.00
C GLN A 264 0.28 -4.38 -30.24
N ILE A 265 0.23 -4.74 -28.96
CA ILE A 265 -0.87 -4.45 -28.06
C ILE A 265 -0.75 -2.97 -27.67
N ASN A 266 -1.31 -2.13 -28.54
CA ASN A 266 -1.47 -0.67 -28.46
C ASN A 266 -0.15 0.17 -28.46
N PRO A 267 0.11 0.99 -29.50
CA PRO A 267 1.40 1.60 -29.75
C PRO A 267 1.58 3.03 -29.18
N ASP A 268 0.86 3.45 -28.13
CA ASP A 268 1.11 4.78 -27.51
C ASP A 268 2.34 4.70 -26.59
N PRO A 269 3.56 4.97 -27.09
CA PRO A 269 4.82 4.65 -26.41
C PRO A 269 5.08 5.62 -25.25
N GLU A 270 4.36 6.74 -25.22
CA GLU A 270 4.50 7.79 -24.21
C GLU A 270 3.70 7.51 -22.93
N ARG A 271 2.85 6.45 -22.90
CA ARG A 271 1.85 6.29 -21.83
C ARG A 271 1.96 5.08 -20.91
N ILE A 272 2.76 4.04 -21.20
CA ILE A 272 2.58 2.77 -20.49
C ILE A 272 3.91 2.22 -19.95
N PHE A 273 4.15 2.41 -18.66
CA PHE A 273 5.20 1.69 -17.92
C PHE A 273 4.61 0.55 -17.05
N TYR A 274 3.32 0.59 -16.70
CA TYR A 274 2.66 -0.40 -15.83
C TYR A 274 1.13 -0.38 -16.00
N ALA A 275 0.44 -1.44 -15.55
CA ALA A 275 -0.98 -1.71 -15.81
C ALA A 275 -1.99 -0.77 -15.10
N HIS A 276 -1.52 0.15 -14.23
CA HIS A 276 -2.36 0.97 -13.34
C HIS A 276 -3.42 0.16 -12.55
N ASN A 277 -3.20 -1.13 -12.38
CA ASN A 277 -4.04 -2.05 -11.64
C ASN A 277 -3.13 -3.07 -10.98
N THR A 278 -3.08 -3.04 -9.65
CA THR A 278 -2.15 -3.86 -8.87
C THR A 278 -2.37 -5.35 -9.11
N PHE A 279 -3.62 -5.81 -9.26
CA PHE A 279 -3.90 -7.24 -9.46
C PHE A 279 -3.46 -7.72 -10.85
N VAL A 280 -3.74 -6.93 -11.89
CA VAL A 280 -3.29 -7.22 -13.26
C VAL A 280 -1.77 -7.17 -13.33
N GLN A 281 -1.15 -6.15 -12.73
CA GLN A 281 0.31 -6.02 -12.69
C GLN A 281 0.96 -7.19 -11.96
N THR A 282 0.47 -7.53 -10.76
CA THR A 282 0.99 -8.66 -9.98
C THR A 282 0.84 -9.97 -10.76
N TYR A 283 -0.28 -10.19 -11.46
CA TYR A 283 -0.44 -11.39 -12.27
C TYR A 283 0.59 -11.43 -13.39
N LEU A 284 0.70 -10.35 -14.15
CA LEU A 284 1.65 -10.26 -15.26
C LEU A 284 3.10 -10.44 -14.78
N GLU A 285 3.44 -9.99 -13.58
CA GLU A 285 4.81 -10.12 -13.08
C GLU A 285 5.11 -11.42 -12.33
N GLN A 286 4.12 -12.00 -11.65
CA GLN A 286 4.33 -13.06 -10.64
C GLN A 286 3.39 -14.26 -10.82
N GLY A 287 2.55 -14.24 -11.85
CA GLY A 287 1.56 -15.28 -12.12
C GLY A 287 0.46 -15.38 -11.06
N PRO A 288 -0.37 -16.45 -11.14
CA PRO A 288 -1.54 -16.62 -10.28
C PRO A 288 -1.18 -16.82 -8.81
N LEU A 289 -0.02 -17.42 -8.50
CA LEU A 289 0.43 -17.59 -7.12
C LEU A 289 0.79 -16.25 -6.46
N GLY A 290 1.50 -15.38 -7.19
CA GLY A 290 1.80 -14.03 -6.71
C GLY A 290 0.52 -13.22 -6.48
N THR A 291 -0.40 -13.26 -7.44
CA THR A 291 -1.70 -12.56 -7.32
C THR A 291 -2.52 -13.07 -6.15
N LEU A 292 -2.58 -14.40 -5.95
CA LEU A 292 -3.27 -14.98 -4.81
C LEU A 292 -2.64 -14.52 -3.49
N GLY A 293 -1.31 -14.53 -3.39
CA GLY A 293 -0.58 -13.97 -2.26
C GLY A 293 -0.97 -12.52 -1.98
N MET A 294 -0.98 -11.68 -3.03
CA MET A 294 -1.33 -10.26 -2.93
C MET A 294 -2.77 -10.01 -2.45
N VAL A 295 -3.74 -10.83 -2.90
CA VAL A 295 -5.13 -10.77 -2.42
C VAL A 295 -5.24 -11.16 -0.95
N LEU A 296 -4.42 -12.10 -0.48
CA LEU A 296 -4.48 -12.63 0.87
C LEU A 296 -3.70 -11.79 1.91
N VAL A 297 -2.68 -11.02 1.50
CA VAL A 297 -1.88 -10.17 2.41
C VAL A 297 -2.75 -9.22 3.26
N PRO A 298 -3.74 -8.48 2.71
CA PRO A 298 -4.62 -7.65 3.52
C PRO A 298 -5.39 -8.41 4.60
N LEU A 299 -5.75 -9.68 4.36
CA LEU A 299 -6.43 -10.52 5.36
C LEU A 299 -5.53 -10.81 6.56
N MET A 300 -4.21 -10.79 6.38
CA MET A 300 -3.27 -10.91 7.51
C MET A 300 -3.36 -9.72 8.45
N ALA A 301 -3.53 -8.50 7.93
CA ALA A 301 -3.69 -7.31 8.77
C ALA A 301 -4.95 -7.41 9.62
N VAL A 302 -6.05 -7.92 9.05
CA VAL A 302 -7.29 -8.21 9.78
C VAL A 302 -7.08 -9.30 10.83
N ALA A 303 -6.40 -10.39 10.47
CA ALA A 303 -6.09 -11.47 11.41
C ALA A 303 -5.24 -10.95 12.59
N ALA A 304 -4.18 -10.19 12.31
CA ALA A 304 -3.33 -9.56 13.32
C ALA A 304 -4.13 -8.65 14.26
N ALA A 305 -5.03 -7.82 13.71
CA ALA A 305 -5.91 -6.96 14.50
C ALA A 305 -6.87 -7.76 15.39
N LEU A 306 -7.44 -8.86 14.88
CA LEU A 306 -8.30 -9.76 15.65
C LEU A 306 -7.55 -10.47 16.79
N ILE A 307 -6.30 -10.87 16.55
CA ILE A 307 -5.44 -11.48 17.57
C ILE A 307 -5.10 -10.46 18.66
N ALA A 308 -4.71 -9.24 18.28
CA ALA A 308 -4.40 -8.17 19.23
C ALA A 308 -5.59 -7.88 20.17
N ARG A 309 -6.80 -7.83 19.61
CA ARG A 309 -8.05 -7.66 20.36
C ARG A 309 -8.29 -8.79 21.38
N ARG A 310 -8.08 -10.06 20.99
CA ARG A 310 -8.23 -11.22 21.89
C ARG A 310 -7.23 -11.19 23.05
N SER A 311 -6.05 -10.61 22.83
CA SER A 311 -4.99 -10.47 23.84
C SER A 311 -5.25 -9.33 24.84
N GLY A 312 -6.34 -8.56 24.68
CA GLY A 312 -6.70 -7.47 25.58
C GLY A 312 -5.94 -6.16 25.32
N VAL A 313 -5.30 -6.02 24.16
CA VAL A 313 -4.77 -4.75 23.67
C VAL A 313 -5.96 -3.99 23.06
N SER A 314 -6.46 -2.98 23.76
CA SER A 314 -7.65 -2.20 23.40
C SER A 314 -7.32 -0.86 22.76
#